data_AF-A0A6I7N1L4-F1
#
_entry.id   AF-A0A6I7N1L4-F1
#
_cell.length_a   1.000
_cell.length_b   1.000
_cell.length_c   1.000
_cell.angle_alpha   90.00
_cell.angle_beta   90.00
_cell.angle_gamma   90.00
#
_symmetry.space_group_name_H-M   'P 1'
#
loop_
_entity.id
_entity.type
_entity.pdbx_description
1 polymer ?
#
loop_
_entity_poly.entity_id
_entity_poly.type
_entity_poly.pdbx_seq_one_letter_code
_entity_poly.pdbx_strand_id
1 'polypeptide(L)'
;MLKRQSALLIVTTLFIAALFLALITHGSGVVRNDPDRHIWIPSELTMPLQLQVAYDGQRILFRYRWPAERPHLHADLLRYSDGNWVREIRAPVGPEPDGIYEDRLSMMVDDGSVPEFQRYGGYITVGTGMRDFTDSEAETDEDLAYRRKYLPATRLDADDWYSFVDAETLAAQREAGYFLDLWHWRAQLSNPIGWSDDQHIAWYRLYDSGDGPFASNWDGAAGEPRFMFDPDATGVRALRWEEVSADRADMDGLYYLAEASAVAFDSEQEWQEGDVLPGHVLREPSGSRAAIRVQGEGRWADGYWDVTLERSLDTGYPLEDKILHDQGVYDIALAVHRDAKASRWHYVSMPLQIGLGREADLVAARFSGDTPDWDRVAVHEVTLFYPGQVDWPRLTSEIHAGAKYIADGVPVKFRHKPAQLAQYGVEIEFEREIRRQWWLSLIAGTLLIVSFVLSISLVLGRREG
;
A
#
# COMPACT_ATOMS: atom_id res chain seq x y z
N MET A 1 -64.18 -15.28 12.32
CA MET A 1 -63.11 -16.31 12.20
C MET A 1 -62.65 -16.31 10.75
N LEU A 2 -61.35 -16.16 10.48
CA LEU A 2 -60.82 -16.31 9.12
C LEU A 2 -61.07 -17.75 8.63
N LYS A 3 -61.50 -17.90 7.37
CA LYS A 3 -61.57 -19.21 6.73
C LYS A 3 -60.17 -19.83 6.69
N ARG A 4 -60.07 -21.13 6.92
CA ARG A 4 -58.80 -21.89 6.98
C ARG A 4 -57.87 -21.61 5.79
N GLN A 5 -58.42 -21.54 4.58
CA GLN A 5 -57.68 -21.20 3.36
C GLN A 5 -57.08 -19.79 3.42
N SER A 6 -57.82 -18.80 3.91
CA SER A 6 -57.33 -17.44 4.08
C SER A 6 -56.24 -17.35 5.15
N ALA A 7 -56.35 -18.10 6.25
CA ALA A 7 -55.32 -18.17 7.27
C ALA A 7 -54.02 -18.82 6.76
N LEU A 8 -54.11 -19.91 6.00
CA LEU A 8 -52.96 -20.56 5.36
C LEU A 8 -52.27 -19.63 4.35
N LEU A 9 -53.07 -18.92 3.53
CA LEU A 9 -52.54 -17.95 2.58
C LEU A 9 -51.77 -16.84 3.31
N ILE A 10 -52.34 -16.26 4.37
CA ILE A 10 -51.69 -15.20 5.14
C ILE A 10 -50.38 -15.69 5.76
N VAL A 11 -50.39 -16.85 6.44
CA VAL A 11 -49.18 -17.41 7.08
C VAL A 11 -48.08 -17.70 6.05
N THR A 12 -48.44 -18.24 4.88
CA THR A 12 -47.50 -18.53 3.80
C THR A 12 -46.93 -17.25 3.19
N THR A 13 -47.78 -16.25 2.93
CA THR A 13 -47.33 -14.95 2.41
C THR A 13 -46.42 -14.24 3.39
N LEU A 14 -46.73 -14.25 4.70
CA LEU A 14 -45.87 -13.66 5.73
C LEU A 14 -44.52 -14.38 5.84
N PHE A 15 -44.51 -15.71 5.75
CA PHE A 15 -43.27 -16.48 5.74
C PHE A 15 -42.38 -16.14 4.54
N ILE A 16 -42.96 -16.09 3.33
CA ILE A 16 -42.23 -15.72 2.12
C ILE A 16 -41.73 -14.28 2.20
N ALA A 17 -42.55 -13.35 2.69
CA ALA A 17 -42.16 -11.95 2.87
C ALA A 17 -41.01 -11.80 3.89
N ALA A 18 -41.04 -12.54 4.99
CA ALA A 18 -39.96 -12.55 5.98
C ALA A 18 -38.67 -13.17 5.43
N LEU A 19 -38.77 -14.23 4.62
CA LEU A 19 -37.62 -14.84 3.96
C LEU A 19 -37.00 -13.90 2.92
N PHE A 20 -37.85 -13.18 2.16
CA PHE A 20 -37.39 -12.16 1.22
C PHE A 20 -36.72 -10.99 1.95
N LEU A 21 -37.31 -10.50 3.05
CA LEU A 21 -36.73 -9.46 3.88
C LEU A 21 -35.38 -9.90 4.45
N ALA A 22 -35.28 -11.13 4.96
CA ALA A 22 -34.03 -11.68 5.43
C ALA A 22 -32.99 -11.74 4.30
N LEU A 23 -33.36 -12.22 3.11
CA LEU A 23 -32.47 -12.29 1.95
C LEU A 23 -31.90 -10.92 1.55
N ILE A 24 -32.72 -9.87 1.53
CA ILE A 24 -32.28 -8.52 1.11
C ILE A 24 -31.53 -7.75 2.20
N THR A 25 -31.72 -8.11 3.47
CA THR A 25 -31.06 -7.44 4.61
C THR A 25 -29.88 -8.23 5.18
N HIS A 26 -29.69 -9.48 4.75
CA HIS A 26 -28.61 -10.35 5.20
C HIS A 26 -27.26 -9.76 4.78
N GLY A 27 -26.59 -9.11 5.73
CA GLY A 27 -25.26 -8.51 5.55
C GLY A 27 -25.26 -6.98 5.47
N SER A 28 -26.42 -6.32 5.44
CA SER A 28 -26.49 -4.86 5.45
C SER A 28 -25.96 -4.29 6.77
N GLY A 29 -25.06 -3.31 6.69
CA GLY A 29 -24.53 -2.57 7.84
C GLY A 29 -23.37 -3.24 8.59
N VAL A 30 -22.86 -4.39 8.11
CA VAL A 30 -21.69 -5.05 8.69
C VAL A 30 -20.39 -4.40 8.19
N VAL A 31 -20.23 -4.31 6.87
CA VAL A 31 -19.05 -3.74 6.22
C VAL A 31 -19.26 -2.23 6.06
N ARG A 32 -18.43 -1.43 6.72
CA ARG A 32 -18.49 0.04 6.73
C ARG A 32 -17.18 0.63 7.25
N ASN A 33 -16.88 1.88 6.92
CA ASN A 33 -15.73 2.57 7.54
C ASN A 33 -15.85 2.58 9.08
N ASP A 34 -14.73 2.32 9.74
CA ASP A 34 -14.60 2.29 11.19
C ASP A 34 -13.19 2.81 11.57
N PRO A 35 -12.98 4.15 11.55
CA PRO A 35 -11.66 4.75 11.76
C PRO A 35 -11.04 4.40 13.12
N ASP A 36 -11.85 4.23 14.17
CA ASP A 36 -11.40 3.85 15.52
C ASP A 36 -10.73 2.47 15.55
N ARG A 37 -10.96 1.65 14.53
CA ARG A 37 -10.36 0.33 14.33
C ARG A 37 -9.34 0.29 13.21
N HIS A 38 -8.89 1.43 12.68
CA HIS A 38 -8.02 1.49 11.50
C HIS A 38 -8.66 0.88 10.23
N ILE A 39 -9.98 1.06 10.07
CA ILE A 39 -10.71 0.61 8.88
C ILE A 39 -11.22 1.78 8.06
N TRP A 40 -10.69 1.88 6.85
CA TRP A 40 -11.20 2.73 5.79
C TRP A 40 -11.22 1.92 4.49
N ILE A 41 -12.38 1.87 3.84
CA ILE A 41 -12.63 1.06 2.66
C ILE A 41 -12.60 1.99 1.44
N PRO A 42 -11.66 1.80 0.50
CA PRO A 42 -11.66 2.52 -0.76
C PRO A 42 -12.96 2.34 -1.54
N SER A 43 -13.43 3.40 -2.20
CA SER A 43 -14.57 3.34 -3.13
C SER A 43 -14.28 2.40 -4.31
N GLU A 44 -13.03 2.37 -4.77
CA GLU A 44 -12.51 1.47 -5.78
C GLU A 44 -11.60 0.43 -5.13
N LEU A 45 -11.93 -0.85 -5.19
CA LEU A 45 -11.09 -1.90 -4.60
C LEU A 45 -9.97 -2.39 -5.54
N THR A 46 -10.01 -1.98 -6.80
CA THR A 46 -9.02 -2.33 -7.82
C THR A 46 -8.71 -1.13 -8.69
N MET A 47 -7.50 -1.06 -9.21
CA MET A 47 -7.09 -0.04 -10.19
C MET A 47 -6.16 -0.63 -11.25
N PRO A 48 -6.18 -0.10 -12.49
CA PRO A 48 -5.22 -0.50 -13.51
C PRO A 48 -3.86 0.18 -13.28
N LEU A 49 -2.80 -0.50 -13.69
CA LEU A 49 -1.46 0.06 -13.86
C LEU A 49 -0.88 -0.48 -15.16
N GLN A 50 -0.41 0.43 -16.02
CA GLN A 50 0.32 0.12 -17.24
C GLN A 50 1.80 0.01 -16.92
N LEU A 51 2.39 -1.12 -17.29
CA LEU A 51 3.82 -1.40 -17.11
C LEU A 51 4.48 -1.64 -18.46
N GLN A 52 5.58 -0.95 -18.72
CA GLN A 52 6.48 -1.20 -19.83
C GLN A 52 7.89 -1.38 -19.28
N VAL A 53 8.64 -2.37 -19.79
CA VAL A 53 10.00 -2.64 -19.33
C VAL A 53 10.94 -2.73 -20.52
N ALA A 54 12.07 -2.05 -20.44
CA ALA A 54 13.10 -2.06 -21.48
C ALA A 54 14.51 -2.13 -20.88
N TYR A 55 15.46 -2.72 -21.59
CA TYR A 55 16.86 -2.81 -21.15
C TYR A 55 17.84 -2.79 -22.34
N ASP A 56 19.08 -2.35 -22.13
CA ASP A 56 20.12 -2.28 -23.17
C ASP A 56 21.31 -3.24 -22.94
N GLY A 57 21.30 -3.93 -21.79
CA GLY A 57 22.37 -4.81 -21.33
C GLY A 57 23.31 -4.16 -20.30
N GLN A 58 23.14 -2.89 -20.00
CA GLN A 58 23.82 -2.17 -18.92
C GLN A 58 22.83 -1.62 -17.89
N ARG A 59 21.65 -1.19 -18.34
CA ARG A 59 20.58 -0.65 -17.50
C ARG A 59 19.22 -1.20 -17.91
N ILE A 60 18.29 -1.11 -16.97
CA ILE A 60 16.88 -1.42 -17.12
C ILE A 60 16.03 -0.20 -16.79
N LEU A 61 14.94 -0.03 -17.53
CA LEU A 61 13.97 1.02 -17.34
C LEU A 61 12.59 0.38 -17.15
N PHE A 62 11.89 0.83 -16.13
CA PHE A 62 10.50 0.50 -15.87
C PHE A 62 9.67 1.77 -16.00
N ARG A 63 8.75 1.79 -16.96
CA ARG A 63 7.77 2.87 -17.11
C ARG A 63 6.42 2.41 -16.55
N TYR A 64 5.91 3.19 -15.62
CA TYR A 64 4.68 2.98 -14.89
C TYR A 64 3.70 4.09 -15.25
N ARG A 65 2.47 3.71 -15.56
CA ARG A 65 1.39 4.67 -15.74
C ARG A 65 0.12 4.22 -15.06
N TRP A 66 -0.47 5.07 -14.22
CA TRP A 66 -1.67 4.73 -13.44
C TRP A 66 -2.60 5.93 -13.28
N PRO A 67 -3.91 5.70 -13.13
CA PRO A 67 -4.87 6.78 -12.95
C PRO A 67 -4.79 7.36 -11.54
N ALA A 68 -4.82 8.68 -11.45
CA ALA A 68 -4.99 9.43 -10.20
C ALA A 68 -5.83 10.68 -10.52
N GLU A 69 -6.90 10.90 -9.75
CA GLU A 69 -7.82 12.03 -9.99
C GLU A 69 -7.10 13.37 -9.97
N ARG A 70 -6.08 13.49 -9.12
CA ARG A 70 -5.16 14.60 -8.97
C ARG A 70 -3.81 14.08 -8.45
N PRO A 71 -2.70 14.81 -8.65
CA PRO A 71 -1.43 14.45 -8.06
C PRO A 71 -1.35 14.95 -6.62
N HIS A 72 -0.96 14.09 -5.69
CA HIS A 72 -0.61 14.52 -4.33
C HIS A 72 0.91 14.67 -4.20
N LEU A 73 1.34 15.91 -3.92
CA LEU A 73 2.75 16.33 -4.01
C LEU A 73 3.38 16.68 -2.66
N HIS A 74 2.65 16.60 -1.54
CA HIS A 74 3.16 16.99 -0.23
C HIS A 74 3.12 15.79 0.73
N ALA A 75 4.18 15.60 1.52
CA ALA A 75 4.35 14.45 2.40
C ALA A 75 4.39 14.82 3.90
N ASP A 76 5.13 15.87 4.24
CA ASP A 76 5.31 16.37 5.59
C ASP A 76 5.57 17.89 5.50
N LEU A 77 4.97 18.64 6.42
CA LEU A 77 5.03 20.10 6.44
C LEU A 77 5.30 20.62 7.84
N LEU A 78 6.02 21.73 7.91
CA LEU A 78 6.17 22.55 9.10
C LEU A 78 5.28 23.77 8.90
N ARG A 79 4.39 24.04 9.86
CA ARG A 79 3.47 25.17 9.81
C ARG A 79 3.73 26.07 11.00
N TYR A 80 3.85 27.37 10.75
CA TYR A 80 3.86 28.36 11.81
C TYR A 80 2.42 28.62 12.28
N SER A 81 2.14 28.29 13.54
CA SER A 81 0.82 28.47 14.15
C SER A 81 0.94 28.84 15.63
N ASP A 82 0.10 29.78 16.08
CA ASP A 82 0.05 30.24 17.47
C ASP A 82 1.44 30.67 18.02
N GLY A 83 2.23 31.32 17.15
CA GLY A 83 3.56 31.84 17.50
C GLY A 83 4.67 30.79 17.55
N ASN A 84 4.42 29.55 17.11
CA ASN A 84 5.40 28.46 17.11
C ASN A 84 5.40 27.72 15.79
N TRP A 85 6.53 27.11 15.42
CA TRP A 85 6.56 26.13 14.35
C TRP A 85 6.05 24.78 14.87
N VAL A 86 5.13 24.18 14.13
CA VAL A 86 4.55 22.88 14.43
C VAL A 86 4.78 21.97 13.24
N ARG A 87 5.25 20.76 13.49
CA ARG A 87 5.37 19.73 12.46
C ARG A 87 4.01 19.05 12.27
N GLU A 88 3.42 19.25 11.09
CA GLU A 88 2.13 18.70 10.70
C GLU A 88 2.31 17.28 10.12
N ILE A 89 2.60 16.31 11.00
CA ILE A 89 2.58 14.89 10.61
C ILE A 89 1.14 14.38 10.73
N ARG A 90 0.45 14.23 9.61
CA ARG A 90 -0.89 13.63 9.57
C ARG A 90 -0.88 12.39 8.70
N ALA A 91 -1.10 11.24 9.33
CA ALA A 91 -1.31 9.96 8.66
C ALA A 91 -2.65 9.35 9.12
N PRO A 92 -3.79 10.02 8.87
CA PRO A 92 -5.07 9.57 9.39
C PRO A 92 -5.49 8.24 8.75
N VAL A 93 -6.52 7.63 9.35
CA VAL A 93 -7.21 6.50 8.76
C VAL A 93 -8.00 6.96 7.55
N GLY A 94 -7.53 6.58 6.35
CA GLY A 94 -8.10 7.00 5.07
C GLY A 94 -7.35 8.17 4.44
N PRO A 95 -7.98 8.90 3.51
CA PRO A 95 -7.40 10.09 2.88
C PRO A 95 -7.11 11.20 3.89
N GLU A 96 -5.94 11.82 3.76
CA GLU A 96 -5.57 13.03 4.49
C GLU A 96 -6.50 14.19 4.05
N PRO A 97 -7.23 14.86 4.97
CA PRO A 97 -8.27 15.82 4.62
C PRO A 97 -7.82 17.02 3.78
N ASP A 98 -6.59 17.48 3.99
CA ASP A 98 -6.00 18.61 3.29
C ASP A 98 -5.26 18.16 2.00
N GLY A 99 -5.25 16.85 1.72
CA GLY A 99 -4.59 16.27 0.56
C GLY A 99 -3.06 16.17 0.69
N ILE A 100 -2.53 16.33 1.92
CA ILE A 100 -1.10 16.46 2.22
C ILE A 100 -0.54 15.08 2.55
N TYR A 101 -0.64 14.16 1.59
CA TYR A 101 0.05 12.89 1.65
C TYR A 101 0.42 12.43 0.24
N GLU A 102 1.72 12.41 -0.05
CA GLU A 102 2.18 12.27 -1.43
C GLU A 102 1.83 10.92 -2.05
N ASP A 103 1.66 10.94 -3.37
CA ASP A 103 1.54 9.73 -4.17
C ASP A 103 2.89 9.00 -4.20
N ARG A 104 2.82 7.67 -4.14
CA ARG A 104 4.00 6.80 -4.07
C ARG A 104 3.84 5.59 -4.96
N LEU A 105 4.95 5.17 -5.52
CA LEU A 105 5.10 3.93 -6.26
C LEU A 105 6.19 3.12 -5.56
N SER A 106 5.95 1.83 -5.37
CA SER A 106 6.98 0.92 -4.90
C SER A 106 7.00 -0.37 -5.70
N MET A 107 8.19 -0.93 -5.88
CA MET A 107 8.38 -2.22 -6.52
C MET A 107 9.33 -3.06 -5.68
N MET A 108 8.90 -4.27 -5.32
CA MET A 108 9.79 -5.29 -4.79
C MET A 108 10.34 -6.11 -5.95
N VAL A 109 11.63 -6.48 -5.89
CA VAL A 109 12.33 -7.30 -6.89
C VAL A 109 13.02 -8.48 -6.22
N ASP A 110 12.93 -9.65 -6.83
CA ASP A 110 13.67 -10.86 -6.45
C ASP A 110 14.26 -11.57 -7.68
N ASP A 111 15.36 -12.26 -7.47
CA ASP A 111 16.09 -13.08 -8.46
C ASP A 111 15.81 -14.59 -8.31
N GLY A 112 14.80 -14.95 -7.52
CA GLY A 112 14.42 -16.32 -7.21
C GLY A 112 15.06 -16.88 -5.93
N SER A 113 15.84 -16.07 -5.20
CA SER A 113 16.45 -16.47 -3.92
C SER A 113 15.50 -16.32 -2.72
N VAL A 114 14.32 -15.70 -2.89
CA VAL A 114 13.22 -15.70 -1.91
C VAL A 114 12.09 -16.62 -2.42
N PRO A 115 12.07 -17.92 -2.06
CA PRO A 115 11.26 -18.94 -2.73
C PRO A 115 9.75 -18.67 -2.76
N GLU A 116 9.22 -18.01 -1.73
CA GLU A 116 7.80 -17.72 -1.57
C GLU A 116 7.36 -16.50 -2.40
N PHE A 117 8.29 -15.61 -2.78
CA PHE A 117 7.96 -14.32 -3.36
C PHE A 117 7.31 -14.45 -4.74
N GLN A 118 7.85 -15.30 -5.62
CA GLN A 118 7.24 -15.63 -6.92
C GLN A 118 5.77 -16.05 -6.80
N ARG A 119 5.42 -16.72 -5.69
CA ARG A 119 4.13 -17.39 -5.52
C ARG A 119 3.09 -16.49 -4.87
N TYR A 120 3.51 -15.64 -3.95
CA TYR A 120 2.61 -14.89 -3.06
C TYR A 120 2.87 -13.38 -3.04
N GLY A 121 3.93 -12.90 -3.70
CA GLY A 121 4.27 -11.48 -3.82
C GLY A 121 4.46 -10.82 -2.46
N GLY A 122 4.02 -9.56 -2.33
CA GLY A 122 4.22 -8.76 -1.12
C GLY A 122 3.58 -9.33 0.16
N TYR A 123 2.66 -10.30 0.10
CA TYR A 123 2.04 -10.89 1.29
C TYR A 123 3.04 -11.55 2.23
N ILE A 124 4.11 -12.16 1.70
CA ILE A 124 5.13 -12.82 2.54
C ILE A 124 5.85 -11.81 3.45
N THR A 125 5.77 -10.52 3.12
CA THR A 125 6.41 -9.45 3.89
C THR A 125 5.53 -8.91 5.01
N VAL A 126 4.26 -9.33 5.07
CA VAL A 126 3.28 -8.83 6.05
C VAL A 126 3.25 -9.79 7.22
N GLY A 127 3.98 -9.48 8.28
CA GLY A 127 3.96 -10.32 9.47
C GLY A 127 2.87 -9.98 10.48
N THR A 128 2.90 -10.72 11.58
CA THR A 128 1.95 -10.60 12.71
C THR A 128 1.92 -9.18 13.29
N GLY A 129 0.73 -8.72 13.67
CA GLY A 129 0.55 -7.47 14.40
C GLY A 129 1.12 -6.24 13.70
N MET A 130 1.13 -6.24 12.36
CA MET A 130 1.61 -5.13 11.54
C MET A 130 0.94 -3.81 11.97
N ARG A 131 1.70 -2.71 11.95
CA ARG A 131 1.15 -1.40 12.32
C ARG A 131 -0.09 -1.04 11.50
N ASP A 132 -1.01 -0.33 12.13
CA ASP A 132 -2.29 0.12 11.58
C ASP A 132 -3.27 -1.01 11.21
N PHE A 133 -3.05 -2.24 11.68
CA PHE A 133 -4.06 -3.29 11.64
C PHE A 133 -5.06 -3.13 12.80
N THR A 134 -6.20 -3.78 12.70
CA THR A 134 -7.29 -3.79 13.71
C THR A 134 -6.88 -4.52 14.99
N ASP A 135 -5.96 -5.47 14.87
CA ASP A 135 -5.44 -6.32 15.93
C ASP A 135 -3.99 -5.97 16.30
N SER A 136 -3.48 -4.83 15.82
CA SER A 136 -2.15 -4.35 16.21
C SER A 136 -2.20 -3.88 17.67
N GLU A 137 -1.79 -4.75 18.59
CA GLU A 137 -1.62 -4.44 20.01
C GLU A 137 -0.14 -4.21 20.33
N ALA A 138 0.16 -3.12 21.04
CA ALA A 138 1.48 -2.82 21.59
C ALA A 138 1.36 -2.08 22.92
N GLU A 139 2.42 -2.10 23.72
CA GLU A 139 2.48 -1.36 24.99
C GLU A 139 2.59 0.15 24.76
N THR A 140 3.16 0.59 23.63
CA THR A 140 3.35 2.00 23.28
C THR A 140 3.09 2.25 21.79
N ASP A 141 2.69 3.48 21.44
CA ASP A 141 2.56 3.92 20.04
C ASP A 141 3.90 3.87 19.30
N GLU A 142 5.00 4.09 20.01
CA GLU A 142 6.36 3.94 19.46
C GLU A 142 6.61 2.51 19.00
N ASP A 143 6.23 1.51 19.81
CA ASP A 143 6.38 0.09 19.47
C ASP A 143 5.56 -0.29 18.22
N LEU A 144 4.33 0.21 18.09
CA LEU A 144 3.55 0.06 16.84
C LEU A 144 4.28 0.66 15.64
N ALA A 145 4.88 1.85 15.78
CA ALA A 145 5.58 2.51 14.68
C ALA A 145 6.78 1.70 14.13
N TYR A 146 7.36 0.82 14.96
CA TYR A 146 8.44 -0.08 14.58
C TYR A 146 7.98 -1.37 13.89
N ARG A 147 6.70 -1.76 13.91
CA ARG A 147 6.26 -2.98 13.22
C ARG A 147 6.08 -2.73 11.73
N ARG A 148 7.05 -3.20 10.94
CA ARG A 148 7.17 -3.00 9.47
C ARG A 148 7.35 -4.32 8.72
N LYS A 149 7.55 -4.26 7.40
CA LYS A 149 7.75 -5.45 6.57
C LYS A 149 9.01 -6.26 6.96
N TYR A 150 8.94 -7.58 6.95
CA TYR A 150 10.06 -8.51 7.11
C TYR A 150 9.80 -9.84 6.39
N LEU A 151 10.83 -10.63 6.10
CA LEU A 151 10.72 -11.95 5.50
C LEU A 151 10.56 -13.06 6.56
N PRO A 152 9.68 -14.07 6.36
CA PRO A 152 9.28 -14.99 7.42
C PRO A 152 10.44 -15.79 8.03
N ALA A 153 11.36 -16.32 7.22
CA ALA A 153 12.50 -17.10 7.71
C ALA A 153 13.53 -16.31 8.53
N THR A 154 13.37 -15.00 8.70
CA THR A 154 14.19 -14.20 9.63
C THR A 154 13.71 -14.28 11.07
N ARG A 155 12.65 -15.06 11.33
CA ARG A 155 12.08 -15.33 12.64
C ARG A 155 12.20 -16.81 13.01
N LEU A 156 12.38 -17.07 14.30
CA LEU A 156 12.24 -18.39 14.93
C LEU A 156 10.78 -18.84 14.91
N ASP A 157 9.86 -17.89 15.08
CA ASP A 157 8.42 -18.06 14.93
C ASP A 157 7.87 -16.97 14.01
N ALA A 158 7.31 -17.35 12.86
CA ALA A 158 6.77 -16.40 11.90
C ALA A 158 5.61 -15.54 12.47
N ASP A 159 4.96 -16.04 13.53
CA ASP A 159 3.83 -15.43 14.21
C ASP A 159 4.26 -14.51 15.37
N ASP A 160 5.56 -14.37 15.63
CA ASP A 160 6.13 -13.48 16.64
C ASP A 160 7.11 -12.47 16.02
N TRP A 161 6.71 -11.19 16.07
CA TRP A 161 7.49 -10.05 15.61
C TRP A 161 8.91 -9.98 16.19
N TYR A 162 9.10 -10.33 17.48
CA TYR A 162 10.37 -10.16 18.19
C TYR A 162 11.27 -11.39 18.12
N SER A 163 10.80 -12.49 17.54
CA SER A 163 11.52 -13.77 17.56
C SER A 163 12.63 -13.85 16.50
N PHE A 164 13.53 -12.88 16.42
CA PHE A 164 14.62 -12.91 15.44
C PHE A 164 15.48 -14.18 15.55
N VAL A 165 15.85 -14.75 14.40
CA VAL A 165 17.00 -15.68 14.36
C VAL A 165 18.29 -14.95 14.72
N ASP A 166 19.34 -15.68 15.08
CA ASP A 166 20.60 -15.05 15.48
C ASP A 166 21.27 -14.26 14.34
N ALA A 167 22.18 -13.34 14.73
CA ALA A 167 22.84 -12.43 13.79
C ALA A 167 23.71 -13.16 12.74
N GLU A 168 24.29 -14.31 13.08
CA GLU A 168 25.08 -15.12 12.15
C GLU A 168 24.16 -15.71 11.06
N THR A 169 23.00 -16.22 11.47
CA THR A 169 21.96 -16.71 10.55
C THR A 169 21.43 -15.60 9.66
N LEU A 170 21.15 -14.40 10.20
CA LEU A 170 20.72 -13.25 9.40
C LEU A 170 21.77 -12.81 8.38
N ALA A 171 23.05 -12.81 8.76
CA ALA A 171 24.15 -12.51 7.85
C ALA A 171 24.26 -13.56 6.73
N ALA A 172 24.21 -14.85 7.09
CA ALA A 172 24.26 -15.94 6.11
C ALA A 172 23.06 -15.93 5.15
N GLN A 173 21.86 -15.63 5.67
CA GLN A 173 20.66 -15.41 4.84
C GLN A 173 20.89 -14.27 3.86
N ARG A 174 21.48 -13.17 4.32
CA ARG A 174 21.75 -12.03 3.45
C ARG A 174 22.75 -12.37 2.35
N GLU A 175 23.86 -13.02 2.69
CA GLU A 175 24.88 -13.48 1.72
C GLU A 175 24.31 -14.48 0.71
N ALA A 176 23.32 -15.28 1.12
CA ALA A 176 22.60 -16.20 0.24
C ALA A 176 21.53 -15.52 -0.64
N GLY A 177 21.36 -14.19 -0.54
CA GLY A 177 20.39 -13.43 -1.32
C GLY A 177 18.99 -13.36 -0.73
N TYR A 178 18.75 -13.87 0.49
CA TYR A 178 17.43 -13.88 1.12
C TYR A 178 16.99 -12.49 1.63
N PHE A 179 16.65 -11.63 0.67
CA PHE A 179 16.09 -10.29 0.83
C PHE A 179 15.31 -9.92 -0.43
N LEU A 180 14.43 -8.93 -0.33
CA LEU A 180 13.77 -8.31 -1.48
C LEU A 180 14.34 -6.91 -1.66
N ASP A 181 14.75 -6.59 -2.87
CA ASP A 181 15.13 -5.24 -3.28
C ASP A 181 13.85 -4.39 -3.43
N LEU A 182 13.85 -3.15 -2.95
CA LEU A 182 12.66 -2.31 -2.79
C LEU A 182 12.89 -0.90 -3.34
N TRP A 183 12.39 -0.69 -4.56
CA TRP A 183 12.38 0.61 -5.21
C TRP A 183 11.23 1.42 -4.65
N HIS A 184 11.47 2.69 -4.28
CA HIS A 184 10.45 3.53 -3.66
C HIS A 184 10.50 4.96 -4.18
N TRP A 185 9.72 5.21 -5.22
CA TRP A 185 9.50 6.55 -5.76
C TRP A 185 8.42 7.27 -4.97
N ARG A 186 8.68 8.53 -4.64
CA ARG A 186 7.75 9.43 -3.94
C ARG A 186 7.69 10.79 -4.61
N ALA A 187 6.46 11.28 -4.83
CA ALA A 187 6.18 12.46 -5.64
C ALA A 187 6.81 13.77 -5.12
N GLN A 188 6.95 13.92 -3.81
CA GLN A 188 7.68 15.02 -3.15
C GLN A 188 9.11 14.64 -2.85
N LEU A 189 9.33 13.50 -2.20
CA LEU A 189 10.61 13.26 -1.52
C LEU A 189 11.72 12.70 -2.41
N SER A 190 11.45 12.49 -3.70
CA SER A 190 12.46 11.93 -4.62
C SER A 190 12.27 12.38 -6.06
N ASN A 191 11.04 12.47 -6.55
CA ASN A 191 10.74 12.89 -7.93
C ASN A 191 11.35 14.24 -8.33
N PRO A 192 11.26 15.32 -7.52
CA PRO A 192 11.66 16.66 -7.98
C PRO A 192 13.16 16.81 -8.22
N ILE A 193 13.98 15.92 -7.63
CA ILE A 193 15.43 15.88 -7.82
C ILE A 193 15.87 14.75 -8.76
N GLY A 194 14.92 14.06 -9.40
CA GLY A 194 15.22 13.03 -10.40
C GLY A 194 15.67 11.69 -9.82
N TRP A 195 15.31 11.37 -8.58
CA TRP A 195 15.72 10.14 -7.89
C TRP A 195 14.52 9.29 -7.46
N SER A 196 14.80 8.04 -7.11
CA SER A 196 13.93 7.18 -6.31
C SER A 196 14.73 6.75 -5.09
N ASP A 197 14.06 6.57 -3.94
CA ASP A 197 14.74 6.01 -2.77
C ASP A 197 14.97 4.51 -2.99
N ASP A 198 16.12 4.01 -2.55
CA ASP A 198 16.49 2.60 -2.62
C ASP A 198 16.57 1.96 -1.23
N GLN A 199 16.00 0.78 -1.11
CA GLN A 199 15.71 0.08 0.14
C GLN A 199 15.71 -1.42 -0.11
N HIS A 200 15.67 -2.19 0.98
CA HIS A 200 15.44 -3.62 0.88
C HIS A 200 14.66 -4.17 2.08
N ILE A 201 14.09 -5.36 1.92
CA ILE A 201 13.34 -6.08 2.94
C ILE A 201 14.05 -7.39 3.24
N ALA A 202 14.50 -7.56 4.49
CA ALA A 202 15.03 -8.82 5.01
C ALA A 202 14.41 -9.08 6.38
N TRP A 203 15.20 -9.08 7.46
CA TRP A 203 14.68 -9.15 8.83
C TRP A 203 13.81 -7.94 9.21
N TYR A 204 13.93 -6.86 8.43
CA TYR A 204 13.18 -5.61 8.52
C TYR A 204 13.15 -4.90 7.17
N ARG A 205 12.33 -3.86 7.04
CA ARG A 205 12.40 -2.90 5.93
C ARG A 205 13.50 -1.89 6.22
N LEU A 206 14.59 -2.03 5.51
CA LEU A 206 15.84 -1.30 5.71
C LEU A 206 16.08 -0.31 4.58
N TYR A 207 16.83 0.73 4.88
CA TYR A 207 17.43 1.56 3.86
C TYR A 207 18.76 0.95 3.44
N ASP A 208 19.09 1.13 2.18
CA ASP A 208 20.39 0.81 1.62
C ASP A 208 21.49 1.69 2.19
N SER A 209 22.74 1.29 2.00
CA SER A 209 23.89 2.08 2.43
C SER A 209 24.01 3.41 1.68
N GLY A 210 24.47 4.44 2.41
CA GLY A 210 24.64 5.81 1.89
C GLY A 210 23.52 6.78 2.28
N ASP A 211 23.60 7.99 1.73
CA ASP A 211 22.62 9.04 2.00
C ASP A 211 21.41 8.91 1.08
N GLY A 212 20.22 9.02 1.67
CA GLY A 212 18.97 9.05 0.91
C GLY A 212 18.66 10.42 0.30
N PRO A 213 17.62 10.48 -0.57
CA PRO A 213 17.24 11.68 -1.31
C PRO A 213 16.67 12.81 -0.44
N PHE A 214 16.51 12.61 0.87
CA PHE A 214 16.00 13.62 1.79
C PHE A 214 16.54 13.45 3.22
N ALA A 215 16.50 14.55 3.97
CA ALA A 215 16.74 14.61 5.41
C ALA A 215 15.58 15.35 6.13
N SER A 216 15.46 15.18 7.45
CA SER A 216 14.46 15.92 8.24
C SER A 216 14.80 17.40 8.30
N ASN A 217 13.83 18.27 7.99
CA ASN A 217 13.95 19.72 8.19
C ASN A 217 13.57 20.16 9.62
N TRP A 218 13.21 19.23 10.51
CA TRP A 218 12.86 19.56 11.89
C TRP A 218 14.05 19.45 12.84
N ASP A 219 14.26 20.47 13.67
CA ASP A 219 15.10 20.38 14.87
C ASP A 219 14.22 20.21 16.12
N GLY A 220 14.09 18.97 16.58
CA GLY A 220 13.27 18.67 17.75
C GLY A 220 13.84 19.21 19.08
N ALA A 221 15.13 19.54 19.15
CA ALA A 221 15.71 20.12 20.36
C ALA A 221 15.44 21.63 20.44
N ALA A 222 15.47 22.31 19.30
CA ALA A 222 15.18 23.75 19.20
C ALA A 222 13.68 24.05 19.04
N GLY A 223 12.88 23.09 18.55
CA GLY A 223 11.46 23.29 18.28
C GLY A 223 11.21 24.16 17.04
N GLU A 224 12.12 24.11 16.06
CA GLU A 224 12.07 24.96 14.86
C GLU A 224 12.59 24.24 13.60
N PRO A 225 12.30 24.78 12.40
CA PRO A 225 12.90 24.30 11.16
C PRO A 225 14.43 24.47 11.15
N ARG A 226 15.12 23.59 10.44
CA ARG A 226 16.57 23.71 10.20
C ARG A 226 16.88 24.67 9.06
N PHE A 227 16.03 24.65 8.03
CA PHE A 227 16.18 25.39 6.79
C PHE A 227 14.86 26.02 6.35
N MET A 228 14.98 27.12 5.63
CA MET A 228 13.89 27.79 4.92
C MET A 228 14.22 27.96 3.45
N PHE A 229 13.26 28.41 2.64
CA PHE A 229 13.52 28.75 1.25
C PHE A 229 14.49 29.93 1.15
N ASP A 230 15.45 29.83 0.23
CA ASP A 230 16.27 30.96 -0.16
C ASP A 230 15.42 31.96 -0.96
N PRO A 231 15.15 33.18 -0.44
CA PRO A 231 14.36 34.17 -1.17
C PRO A 231 15.06 34.67 -2.44
N ASP A 232 16.40 34.61 -2.50
CA ASP A 232 17.14 35.04 -3.69
C ASP A 232 17.00 34.00 -4.82
N ALA A 233 16.83 32.71 -4.47
CA ALA A 233 16.62 31.63 -5.43
C ALA A 233 15.15 31.40 -5.79
N THR A 234 14.24 31.51 -4.82
CA THR A 234 12.83 31.09 -4.95
C THR A 234 11.84 32.25 -4.95
N GLY A 235 12.27 33.46 -4.57
CA GLY A 235 11.40 34.63 -4.42
C GLY A 235 10.54 34.63 -3.15
N VAL A 236 10.56 33.55 -2.35
CA VAL A 236 9.78 33.40 -1.13
C VAL A 236 10.65 32.82 0.00
N ARG A 237 10.18 32.97 1.24
CA ARG A 237 10.85 32.38 2.43
C ARG A 237 10.09 31.21 3.00
N ALA A 238 8.77 31.21 2.80
CA ALA A 238 7.84 30.14 3.14
C ALA A 238 6.70 30.13 2.12
N LEU A 239 6.05 28.98 1.99
CA LEU A 239 4.78 28.83 1.32
C LEU A 239 3.64 29.30 2.24
N ARG A 240 2.43 29.41 1.69
CA ARG A 240 1.23 29.76 2.44
C ARG A 240 0.33 28.54 2.60
N TRP A 241 -0.15 28.28 3.81
CA TRP A 241 -1.02 27.14 4.12
C TRP A 241 -2.27 27.10 3.23
N GLU A 242 -2.90 28.25 3.01
CA GLU A 242 -4.06 28.38 2.15
C GLU A 242 -3.79 27.97 0.69
N GLU A 243 -2.55 28.08 0.21
CA GLU A 243 -2.18 27.66 -1.14
C GLU A 243 -1.87 26.16 -1.18
N VAL A 244 -1.13 25.67 -0.19
CA VAL A 244 -0.76 24.25 -0.06
C VAL A 244 -1.98 23.35 0.12
N SER A 245 -2.98 23.80 0.90
CA SER A 245 -4.21 23.06 1.19
C SER A 245 -5.33 23.32 0.17
N ALA A 246 -5.18 24.25 -0.78
CA ALA A 246 -6.24 24.64 -1.73
C ALA A 246 -6.53 23.60 -2.83
N ASP A 247 -5.96 22.40 -2.75
CA ASP A 247 -6.14 21.34 -3.74
C ASP A 247 -5.77 21.78 -5.17
N ARG A 248 -4.69 22.57 -5.28
CA ARG A 248 -4.14 23.06 -6.55
C ARG A 248 -2.72 22.54 -6.70
N ALA A 249 -2.58 21.27 -7.03
CA ALA A 249 -1.28 20.70 -7.30
C ALA A 249 -0.68 21.34 -8.56
N ASP A 250 0.46 22.02 -8.40
CA ASP A 250 1.26 22.57 -9.47
C ASP A 250 2.62 21.86 -9.48
N MET A 251 2.82 20.98 -10.46
CA MET A 251 4.06 20.22 -10.60
C MET A 251 5.24 21.08 -11.07
N ASP A 252 4.97 22.21 -11.70
CA ASP A 252 6.01 23.16 -12.13
C ASP A 252 6.27 24.23 -11.06
N GLY A 253 5.45 24.24 -9.99
CA GLY A 253 5.51 25.18 -8.88
C GLY A 253 6.46 24.75 -7.74
N LEU A 254 6.55 25.60 -6.72
CA LEU A 254 7.38 25.33 -5.54
C LEU A 254 6.59 24.53 -4.50
N TYR A 255 6.88 23.23 -4.39
CA TYR A 255 6.22 22.32 -3.44
C TYR A 255 7.19 21.49 -2.59
N TYR A 256 8.49 21.64 -2.79
CA TYR A 256 9.57 20.93 -2.11
C TYR A 256 10.72 21.90 -1.79
N LEU A 257 11.56 21.54 -0.82
CA LEU A 257 12.75 22.31 -0.44
C LEU A 257 13.98 21.46 -0.76
N ALA A 258 14.83 21.89 -1.68
CA ALA A 258 16.09 21.22 -2.00
C ALA A 258 17.29 21.98 -1.41
N GLU A 259 18.40 21.30 -1.14
CA GLU A 259 19.63 21.93 -0.62
C GLU A 259 20.10 23.12 -1.47
N ALA A 260 19.95 23.03 -2.81
CA ALA A 260 20.34 24.10 -3.73
C ALA A 260 19.49 25.37 -3.61
N SER A 261 18.32 25.30 -2.98
CA SER A 261 17.37 26.42 -2.80
C SER A 261 17.04 26.65 -1.32
N ALA A 262 17.89 26.14 -0.41
CA ALA A 262 17.69 26.20 1.02
C ALA A 262 18.77 27.06 1.69
N VAL A 263 18.36 27.86 2.66
CA VAL A 263 19.25 28.59 3.58
C VAL A 263 18.94 28.21 5.02
N ALA A 264 19.88 28.44 5.94
CA ALA A 264 19.64 28.22 7.36
C ALA A 264 18.39 28.99 7.81
N PHE A 265 17.59 28.34 8.66
CA PHE A 265 16.38 28.95 9.20
C PHE A 265 16.72 30.21 10.02
N ASP A 266 15.95 31.28 9.81
CA ASP A 266 16.09 32.56 10.51
C ASP A 266 14.98 32.70 11.57
N SER A 267 15.33 32.48 12.84
CA SER A 267 14.40 32.56 13.97
C SER A 267 13.99 33.99 14.31
N GLU A 268 14.77 34.99 13.91
CA GLU A 268 14.53 36.41 14.23
C GLU A 268 13.56 37.07 13.23
N GLN A 269 13.18 36.34 12.18
CA GLN A 269 12.22 36.80 11.21
C GLN A 269 10.80 36.89 11.79
N GLU A 270 10.04 37.91 11.38
CA GLU A 270 8.61 38.03 11.70
C GLU A 270 7.77 37.02 10.88
N TRP A 271 7.74 35.77 11.34
CA TRP A 271 6.91 34.71 10.76
C TRP A 271 5.42 34.99 10.95
N GLN A 272 4.62 34.66 9.93
CA GLN A 272 3.18 34.91 9.89
C GLN A 272 2.39 33.60 10.08
N GLU A 273 1.24 33.71 10.73
CA GLU A 273 0.31 32.58 10.88
C GLU A 273 0.03 31.92 9.51
N GLY A 274 0.20 30.60 9.45
CA GLY A 274 0.02 29.83 8.22
C GLY A 274 1.21 29.86 7.26
N ASP A 275 2.38 30.39 7.64
CA ASP A 275 3.62 30.14 6.90
C ASP A 275 3.98 28.66 6.95
N VAL A 276 4.42 28.10 5.81
CA VAL A 276 4.67 26.68 5.63
C VAL A 276 6.04 26.43 5.02
N LEU A 277 6.76 25.46 5.58
CA LEU A 277 7.99 24.91 5.02
C LEU A 277 7.84 23.40 4.83
N PRO A 278 8.47 22.80 3.80
CA PRO A 278 8.57 21.35 3.71
C PRO A 278 9.24 20.76 4.96
N GLY A 279 8.67 19.66 5.48
CA GLY A 279 9.22 18.91 6.62
C GLY A 279 10.52 18.16 6.31
N HIS A 280 10.89 18.13 5.03
CA HIS A 280 12.10 17.49 4.53
C HIS A 280 12.88 18.40 3.58
N VAL A 281 14.21 18.30 3.64
CA VAL A 281 15.11 18.90 2.66
C VAL A 281 15.59 17.81 1.72
N LEU A 282 15.40 18.01 0.42
CA LEU A 282 15.87 17.12 -0.63
C LEU A 282 17.35 17.34 -0.92
N ARG A 283 18.07 16.25 -1.11
CA ARG A 283 19.52 16.24 -1.33
C ARG A 283 19.91 15.16 -2.33
N GLU A 284 21.07 15.33 -2.96
CA GLU A 284 21.60 14.28 -3.84
C GLU A 284 21.93 13.02 -3.01
N PRO A 285 21.36 11.85 -3.33
CA PRO A 285 21.66 10.61 -2.62
C PRO A 285 23.08 10.12 -2.95
N SER A 286 23.60 9.22 -2.12
CA SER A 286 24.91 8.59 -2.33
C SER A 286 24.88 7.10 -1.97
N GLY A 287 25.92 6.35 -2.38
CA GLY A 287 26.02 4.92 -2.11
C GLY A 287 24.96 4.09 -2.86
N SER A 288 24.57 2.96 -2.28
CA SER A 288 23.54 2.07 -2.83
C SER A 288 22.18 2.78 -2.93
N ARG A 289 21.86 3.68 -1.97
CA ARG A 289 20.65 4.53 -2.02
C ARG A 289 20.52 5.43 -3.24
N ALA A 290 21.59 5.59 -4.03
CA ALA A 290 21.61 6.35 -5.27
C ALA A 290 21.58 5.46 -6.53
N ALA A 291 21.15 4.20 -6.45
CA ALA A 291 21.16 3.34 -7.63
C ALA A 291 20.02 3.65 -8.63
N ILE A 292 18.87 4.17 -8.17
CA ILE A 292 17.68 4.34 -8.99
C ILE A 292 17.40 5.82 -9.29
N ARG A 293 17.26 6.14 -10.59
CA ARG A 293 16.93 7.49 -11.07
C ARG A 293 15.57 7.54 -11.74
N VAL A 294 15.00 8.73 -11.79
CA VAL A 294 13.89 9.02 -12.70
C VAL A 294 14.49 9.34 -14.08
N GLN A 295 14.08 8.60 -15.10
CA GLN A 295 14.43 8.92 -16.48
C GLN A 295 13.50 10.02 -16.98
N GLY A 296 14.07 11.17 -17.35
CA GLY A 296 13.28 12.36 -17.70
C GLY A 296 12.62 12.95 -16.45
N GLU A 297 11.29 13.00 -16.44
CA GLU A 297 10.50 13.54 -15.33
C GLU A 297 9.31 12.61 -15.04
N GLY A 298 9.03 12.33 -13.77
CA GLY A 298 7.77 11.74 -13.38
C GLY A 298 6.70 12.82 -13.42
N ARG A 299 5.72 12.70 -14.33
CA ARG A 299 4.70 13.72 -14.55
C ARG A 299 3.30 13.17 -14.35
N TRP A 300 2.43 13.99 -13.78
CA TRP A 300 1.00 13.78 -13.82
C TRP A 300 0.38 14.68 -14.89
N ALA A 301 -0.40 14.09 -15.78
CA ALA A 301 -1.13 14.81 -16.82
C ALA A 301 -2.38 14.01 -17.20
N ASP A 302 -3.46 14.71 -17.55
CA ASP A 302 -4.71 14.13 -18.03
C ASP A 302 -5.29 13.02 -17.13
N GLY A 303 -5.10 13.13 -15.80
CA GLY A 303 -5.59 12.15 -14.82
C GLY A 303 -4.70 10.92 -14.65
N TYR A 304 -3.46 10.94 -15.15
CA TYR A 304 -2.51 9.84 -15.03
C TYR A 304 -1.15 10.31 -14.54
N TRP A 305 -0.55 9.56 -13.63
CA TRP A 305 0.89 9.58 -13.42
C TRP A 305 1.59 8.78 -14.52
N ASP A 306 2.74 9.27 -14.97
CA ASP A 306 3.68 8.61 -15.86
C ASP A 306 5.08 8.77 -15.26
N VAL A 307 5.66 7.67 -14.80
CA VAL A 307 6.94 7.65 -14.10
C VAL A 307 7.82 6.59 -14.74
N THR A 308 9.03 6.96 -15.14
CA THR A 308 10.03 6.01 -15.63
C THR A 308 11.20 5.95 -14.66
N LEU A 309 11.45 4.78 -14.08
CA LEU A 309 12.59 4.54 -13.21
C LEU A 309 13.69 3.78 -13.97
N GLU A 310 14.92 4.22 -13.83
CA GLU A 310 16.13 3.65 -14.44
C GLU A 310 17.10 3.18 -13.37
N ARG A 311 17.67 1.99 -13.58
CA ARG A 311 18.76 1.44 -12.74
C ARG A 311 19.76 0.69 -13.60
N SER A 312 21.03 0.72 -13.23
CA SER A 312 22.02 -0.23 -13.73
C SER A 312 21.58 -1.67 -13.45
N LEU A 313 21.89 -2.60 -14.36
CA LEU A 313 21.67 -4.02 -14.12
C LEU A 313 22.55 -4.51 -12.96
N ASP A 314 23.80 -4.04 -12.90
CA ASP A 314 24.72 -4.26 -11.79
C ASP A 314 24.96 -2.94 -11.07
N THR A 315 24.48 -2.83 -9.83
CA THR A 315 24.62 -1.65 -8.99
C THR A 315 25.94 -1.63 -8.22
N GLY A 316 26.64 -2.76 -8.14
CA GLY A 316 27.82 -2.95 -7.29
C GLY A 316 27.51 -3.25 -5.82
N TYR A 317 26.23 -3.40 -5.44
CA TYR A 317 25.79 -3.61 -4.06
C TYR A 317 24.99 -4.93 -3.90
N PRO A 318 25.56 -6.11 -4.16
CA PRO A 318 24.83 -7.39 -4.22
C PRO A 318 24.22 -7.87 -2.88
N LEU A 319 24.56 -7.22 -1.76
CA LEU A 319 23.97 -7.50 -0.45
C LEU A 319 22.78 -6.57 -0.13
N GLU A 320 22.47 -5.63 -1.00
CA GLU A 320 21.40 -4.63 -0.80
C GLU A 320 20.45 -4.62 -2.00
N ASP A 321 20.99 -4.83 -3.20
CA ASP A 321 20.29 -4.89 -4.48
C ASP A 321 20.26 -6.28 -5.12
N LYS A 322 19.19 -6.55 -5.89
CA LYS A 322 19.19 -7.69 -6.83
C LYS A 322 19.95 -7.32 -8.10
N ILE A 323 21.11 -7.93 -8.28
CA ILE A 323 21.89 -7.78 -9.50
C ILE A 323 21.19 -8.50 -10.65
N LEU A 324 20.90 -7.71 -11.69
CA LEU A 324 20.20 -8.16 -12.88
C LEU A 324 21.21 -8.55 -13.95
N HIS A 325 20.83 -9.51 -14.78
CA HIS A 325 21.66 -10.05 -15.84
C HIS A 325 20.81 -10.27 -17.08
N ASP A 326 21.41 -10.03 -18.25
CA ASP A 326 20.80 -10.44 -19.52
C ASP A 326 20.52 -11.95 -19.47
N GLN A 327 19.41 -12.38 -20.07
CA GLN A 327 18.90 -13.75 -20.02
C GLN A 327 18.41 -14.22 -18.65
N GLY A 328 18.28 -13.32 -17.66
CA GLY A 328 17.67 -13.57 -16.36
C GLY A 328 16.15 -13.50 -16.37
N VAL A 329 15.53 -14.08 -15.32
CA VAL A 329 14.11 -13.95 -15.01
C VAL A 329 13.99 -13.50 -13.56
N TYR A 330 13.19 -12.47 -13.32
CA TYR A 330 13.05 -11.82 -12.02
C TYR A 330 11.58 -11.76 -11.63
N ASP A 331 11.30 -11.87 -10.34
CA ASP A 331 9.96 -11.72 -9.81
C ASP A 331 9.79 -10.30 -9.29
N ILE A 332 8.64 -9.69 -9.54
CA ILE A 332 8.30 -8.36 -9.03
C ILE A 332 6.92 -8.32 -8.37
N ALA A 333 6.75 -7.39 -7.43
CA ALA A 333 5.44 -7.02 -6.89
C ALA A 333 5.35 -5.49 -6.75
N LEU A 334 4.25 -4.92 -7.24
CA LEU A 334 4.04 -3.48 -7.34
C LEU A 334 3.09 -2.98 -6.26
N ALA A 335 3.28 -1.74 -5.83
CA ALA A 335 2.39 -1.03 -4.94
C ALA A 335 2.23 0.44 -5.35
N VAL A 336 1.00 0.96 -5.23
CA VAL A 336 0.70 2.38 -5.45
C VAL A 336 -0.11 2.93 -4.27
N HIS A 337 0.39 4.02 -3.69
CA HIS A 337 -0.39 4.91 -2.83
C HIS A 337 -0.83 6.10 -3.66
N ARG A 338 -2.15 6.36 -3.66
CA ARG A 338 -2.78 7.53 -4.28
C ARG A 338 -3.89 8.09 -3.39
N ASP A 339 -4.45 9.24 -3.74
CA ASP A 339 -5.58 9.89 -3.07
C ASP A 339 -5.29 10.26 -1.61
N ALA A 340 -4.11 10.82 -1.35
CA ALA A 340 -3.64 11.25 -0.03
C ALA A 340 -3.70 10.17 1.07
N LYS A 341 -3.43 8.91 0.73
CA LYS A 341 -3.49 7.80 1.67
C LYS A 341 -2.13 7.42 2.24
N ALA A 342 -2.12 7.31 3.56
CA ALA A 342 -0.96 6.91 4.34
C ALA A 342 -0.87 5.39 4.53
N SER A 343 0.29 4.97 5.06
CA SER A 343 0.51 3.65 5.65
C SER A 343 -0.06 2.45 4.85
N ARG A 344 -0.97 1.66 5.43
CA ARG A 344 -1.47 0.41 4.82
C ARG A 344 -2.50 0.61 3.72
N TRP A 345 -3.04 1.83 3.52
CA TRP A 345 -4.05 2.07 2.48
C TRP A 345 -3.41 2.30 1.12
N HIS A 346 -3.21 1.20 0.38
CA HIS A 346 -2.61 1.19 -0.95
C HIS A 346 -3.15 0.06 -1.81
N TYR A 347 -2.82 0.09 -3.09
CA TYR A 347 -3.10 -0.98 -4.03
C TYR A 347 -1.83 -1.77 -4.30
N VAL A 348 -1.94 -3.09 -4.39
CA VAL A 348 -0.82 -4.01 -4.66
C VAL A 348 -1.10 -4.91 -5.85
N SER A 349 -0.07 -5.41 -6.50
CA SER A 349 -0.20 -6.44 -7.54
C SER A 349 -0.12 -7.85 -6.97
N MET A 350 -0.61 -8.83 -7.74
CA MET A 350 -0.08 -10.20 -7.62
C MET A 350 1.37 -10.23 -8.17
N PRO A 351 2.20 -11.22 -7.78
CA PRO A 351 3.57 -11.31 -8.32
C PRO A 351 3.55 -11.51 -9.83
N LEU A 352 4.50 -10.87 -10.52
CA LEU A 352 4.70 -10.90 -11.96
C LEU A 352 6.15 -11.31 -12.27
N GLN A 353 6.35 -12.17 -13.27
CA GLN A 353 7.70 -12.50 -13.74
C GLN A 353 8.12 -11.60 -14.90
N ILE A 354 9.33 -11.05 -14.83
CA ILE A 354 9.97 -10.25 -15.87
C ILE A 354 11.14 -11.03 -16.46
N GLY A 355 11.15 -11.25 -17.77
CA GLY A 355 12.22 -11.92 -18.49
C GLY A 355 13.08 -10.93 -19.28
N LEU A 356 14.39 -10.94 -19.06
CA LEU A 356 15.34 -10.16 -19.85
C LEU A 356 15.78 -11.02 -21.03
N GLY A 357 15.02 -10.99 -22.13
CA GLY A 357 15.26 -11.87 -23.29
C GLY A 357 14.91 -13.34 -23.05
N ARG A 358 14.18 -13.64 -21.96
CA ARG A 358 13.60 -14.95 -21.62
C ARG A 358 12.08 -14.89 -21.61
N GLU A 359 11.43 -16.03 -21.81
CA GLU A 359 9.99 -16.16 -21.62
C GLU A 359 9.63 -15.97 -20.14
N ALA A 360 8.65 -15.11 -19.89
CA ALA A 360 8.09 -14.77 -18.59
C ALA A 360 6.70 -14.15 -18.77
N ASP A 361 6.02 -13.75 -17.70
CA ASP A 361 4.72 -13.07 -17.79
C ASP A 361 4.83 -11.73 -18.57
N LEU A 362 5.97 -11.02 -18.45
CA LEU A 362 6.35 -9.85 -19.24
C LEU A 362 7.80 -10.01 -19.72
N VAL A 363 8.05 -9.82 -21.02
CA VAL A 363 9.41 -9.83 -21.58
C VAL A 363 9.88 -8.41 -21.82
N ALA A 364 11.00 -8.02 -21.19
CA ALA A 364 11.56 -6.69 -21.33
C ALA A 364 12.06 -6.45 -22.76
N ALA A 365 11.74 -5.30 -23.33
CA ALA A 365 12.16 -4.93 -24.68
C ALA A 365 13.63 -4.52 -24.71
N ARG A 366 14.42 -5.11 -25.61
CA ARG A 366 15.80 -4.67 -25.81
C ARG A 366 15.82 -3.36 -26.61
N PHE A 367 16.62 -2.38 -26.19
CA PHE A 367 16.81 -1.14 -26.94
C PHE A 367 18.29 -0.79 -27.12
N SER A 368 18.56 0.32 -27.82
CA SER A 368 19.90 0.88 -28.02
C SER A 368 19.81 2.40 -28.00
N GLY A 369 20.85 3.07 -27.49
CA GLY A 369 20.87 4.52 -27.31
C GLY A 369 20.47 4.95 -25.91
N ASP A 370 20.08 6.23 -25.77
CA ASP A 370 19.86 6.86 -24.46
C ASP A 370 18.49 6.57 -23.86
N THR A 371 17.47 6.30 -24.67
CA THR A 371 16.11 5.98 -24.21
C THR A 371 15.44 4.98 -25.17
N PRO A 372 14.55 4.10 -24.66
CA PRO A 372 13.74 3.24 -25.51
C PRO A 372 12.66 4.05 -26.27
N ASP A 373 12.31 3.58 -27.48
CA ASP A 373 11.10 4.05 -28.17
C ASP A 373 9.87 3.42 -27.50
N TRP A 374 9.31 4.12 -26.51
CA TRP A 374 8.20 3.60 -25.70
C TRP A 374 6.94 3.28 -26.50
N ASP A 375 6.74 3.88 -27.68
CA ASP A 375 5.60 3.55 -28.54
C ASP A 375 5.73 2.14 -29.15
N ARG A 376 6.94 1.56 -29.13
CA ARG A 376 7.23 0.20 -29.60
C ARG A 376 7.38 -0.82 -28.47
N VAL A 377 7.49 -0.38 -27.22
CA VAL A 377 7.56 -1.28 -26.07
C VAL A 377 6.14 -1.73 -25.74
N ALA A 378 5.92 -3.03 -25.60
CA ALA A 378 4.59 -3.55 -25.30
C ALA A 378 4.11 -3.07 -23.92
N VAL A 379 2.89 -2.55 -23.87
CA VAL A 379 2.21 -2.22 -22.61
C VAL A 379 1.63 -3.49 -22.00
N HIS A 380 1.99 -3.75 -20.74
CA HIS A 380 1.42 -4.82 -19.93
C HIS A 380 0.46 -4.22 -18.89
N GLU A 381 -0.80 -4.62 -18.94
CA GLU A 381 -1.84 -4.14 -18.02
C GLU A 381 -1.84 -4.99 -16.74
N VAL A 382 -1.48 -4.36 -15.61
CA VAL A 382 -1.50 -4.96 -14.28
C VAL A 382 -2.74 -4.48 -13.55
N THR A 383 -3.56 -5.39 -13.02
CA THR A 383 -4.64 -5.02 -12.09
C THR A 383 -4.09 -5.02 -10.67
N LEU A 384 -3.98 -3.83 -10.07
CA LEU A 384 -3.71 -3.69 -8.64
C LEU A 384 -5.01 -3.80 -7.84
N PHE A 385 -4.91 -4.21 -6.59
CA PHE A 385 -6.04 -4.40 -5.69
C PHE A 385 -5.72 -3.96 -4.26
N TYR A 386 -6.73 -3.51 -3.53
CA TYR A 386 -6.61 -3.17 -2.12
C TYR A 386 -6.44 -4.44 -1.27
N PRO A 387 -5.33 -4.63 -0.52
CA PRO A 387 -5.02 -5.92 0.10
C PRO A 387 -5.79 -6.20 1.40
N GLY A 388 -6.47 -5.21 1.98
CA GLY A 388 -7.09 -5.31 3.31
C GLY A 388 -6.06 -5.52 4.43
N GLN A 389 -6.48 -6.18 5.51
CA GLN A 389 -5.62 -6.56 6.64
C GLN A 389 -5.41 -8.07 6.64
N VAL A 390 -4.44 -8.51 5.84
CA VAL A 390 -4.10 -9.93 5.71
C VAL A 390 -2.60 -10.09 5.88
N ASP A 391 -2.21 -10.82 6.92
CA ASP A 391 -0.83 -11.17 7.19
C ASP A 391 -0.48 -12.59 6.75
N TRP A 392 0.81 -12.85 6.69
CA TRP A 392 1.40 -14.12 6.31
C TRP A 392 1.08 -15.26 7.29
N PRO A 393 1.24 -15.08 8.62
CA PRO A 393 0.75 -16.02 9.64
C PRO A 393 -0.66 -16.56 9.38
N ARG A 394 -1.62 -15.66 9.16
CA ARG A 394 -3.01 -16.01 8.86
C ARG A 394 -3.10 -16.85 7.61
N LEU A 395 -2.43 -16.45 6.52
CA LEU A 395 -2.46 -17.17 5.24
C LEU A 395 -1.91 -18.60 5.36
N THR A 396 -0.90 -18.81 6.20
CA THR A 396 -0.28 -20.13 6.40
C THR A 396 -0.93 -20.99 7.49
N SER A 397 -1.84 -20.43 8.28
CA SER A 397 -2.52 -21.15 9.37
C SER A 397 -3.81 -21.86 8.92
N GLU A 398 -4.29 -22.79 9.75
CA GLU A 398 -5.51 -23.57 9.48
C GLU A 398 -6.79 -22.73 9.34
N ILE A 399 -6.79 -21.47 9.80
CA ILE A 399 -7.93 -20.57 9.63
C ILE A 399 -8.16 -20.22 8.16
N HIS A 400 -7.10 -20.21 7.36
CA HIS A 400 -7.18 -19.95 5.93
C HIS A 400 -7.44 -21.25 5.19
N ALA A 401 -8.61 -21.34 4.54
CA ALA A 401 -9.00 -22.53 3.77
C ALA A 401 -8.00 -22.90 2.65
N GLY A 402 -7.16 -21.95 2.21
CA GLY A 402 -6.11 -22.16 1.22
C GLY A 402 -4.76 -22.60 1.78
N ALA A 403 -4.57 -22.69 3.11
CA ALA A 403 -3.26 -22.93 3.73
C ALA A 403 -2.58 -24.22 3.25
N LYS A 404 -3.34 -25.30 3.02
CA LYS A 404 -2.80 -26.53 2.44
C LYS A 404 -2.18 -26.30 1.05
N TYR A 405 -2.83 -25.50 0.21
CA TYR A 405 -2.30 -25.18 -1.12
C TYR A 405 -1.06 -24.30 -1.03
N ILE A 406 -1.00 -23.41 -0.03
CA ILE A 406 0.19 -22.59 0.23
C ILE A 406 1.37 -23.48 0.64
N ALA A 407 1.13 -24.44 1.53
CA ALA A 407 2.13 -25.44 1.94
C ALA A 407 2.58 -26.33 0.78
N ASP A 408 1.68 -26.65 -0.16
CA ASP A 408 1.99 -27.37 -1.41
C ASP A 408 2.68 -26.47 -2.46
N GLY A 409 2.93 -25.19 -2.17
CA GLY A 409 3.61 -24.25 -3.06
C GLY A 409 2.77 -23.76 -4.24
N VAL A 410 1.44 -23.80 -4.15
CA VAL A 410 0.54 -23.36 -5.22
C VAL A 410 0.49 -21.83 -5.26
N PRO A 411 0.90 -21.19 -6.37
CA PRO A 411 0.88 -19.72 -6.47
C PRO A 411 -0.51 -19.13 -6.32
N VAL A 412 -0.60 -17.93 -5.71
CA VAL A 412 -1.87 -17.23 -5.43
C VAL A 412 -2.72 -17.06 -6.69
N LYS A 413 -2.08 -16.80 -7.84
CA LYS A 413 -2.73 -16.57 -9.14
C LYS A 413 -3.54 -17.76 -9.67
N PHE A 414 -3.30 -18.98 -9.17
CA PHE A 414 -4.09 -20.17 -9.57
C PHE A 414 -5.44 -20.27 -8.86
N ARG A 415 -5.58 -19.65 -7.69
CA ARG A 415 -6.79 -19.77 -6.85
C ARG A 415 -7.56 -18.48 -6.70
N HIS A 416 -6.92 -17.35 -6.99
CA HIS A 416 -7.51 -16.04 -6.78
C HIS A 416 -7.29 -15.11 -7.96
N LYS A 417 -8.25 -14.19 -8.13
CA LYS A 417 -8.14 -13.02 -9.01
C LYS A 417 -7.97 -11.76 -8.15
N PRO A 418 -7.35 -10.68 -8.67
CA PRO A 418 -7.20 -9.41 -7.94
C PRO A 418 -8.49 -8.91 -7.29
N ALA A 419 -9.60 -8.86 -8.05
CA ALA A 419 -10.89 -8.41 -7.52
C ALA A 419 -11.42 -9.28 -6.35
N GLN A 420 -11.15 -10.58 -6.39
CA GLN A 420 -11.52 -11.51 -5.32
C GLN A 420 -10.66 -11.29 -4.08
N LEU A 421 -9.34 -11.11 -4.26
CA LEU A 421 -8.43 -10.77 -3.15
C LEU A 421 -8.82 -9.44 -2.50
N ALA A 422 -9.22 -8.45 -3.31
CA ALA A 422 -9.68 -7.15 -2.81
C ALA A 422 -10.92 -7.29 -1.91
N GLN A 423 -11.91 -8.07 -2.37
CA GLN A 423 -13.12 -8.33 -1.60
C GLN A 423 -12.80 -9.09 -0.32
N TYR A 424 -12.00 -10.15 -0.38
CA TYR A 424 -11.62 -10.93 0.80
C TYR A 424 -10.79 -10.12 1.79
N GLY A 425 -9.91 -9.25 1.30
CA GLY A 425 -9.16 -8.30 2.13
C GLY A 425 -10.08 -7.41 2.96
N VAL A 426 -11.15 -6.87 2.35
CA VAL A 426 -12.17 -6.10 3.08
C VAL A 426 -12.96 -6.99 4.04
N GLU A 427 -13.44 -8.16 3.60
CA GLU A 427 -14.25 -9.05 4.45
C GLU A 427 -13.50 -9.53 5.70
N ILE A 428 -12.19 -9.74 5.61
CA ILE A 428 -11.35 -10.16 6.75
C ILE A 428 -11.32 -9.09 7.84
N GLU A 429 -11.36 -7.80 7.50
CA GLU A 429 -11.42 -6.69 8.48
C GLU A 429 -12.70 -6.75 9.36
N PHE A 430 -13.75 -7.45 8.90
CA PHE A 430 -15.03 -7.62 9.57
C PHE A 430 -15.34 -9.08 9.92
N GLU A 431 -14.35 -9.96 9.97
CA GLU A 431 -14.57 -11.40 10.13
C GLU A 431 -15.47 -11.73 11.35
N ARG A 432 -15.23 -11.05 12.49
CA ARG A 432 -15.99 -11.26 13.72
C ARG A 432 -17.45 -10.84 13.56
N GLU A 433 -17.68 -9.67 12.97
CA GLU A 433 -19.00 -9.11 12.74
C GLU A 433 -19.79 -9.93 11.72
N ILE A 434 -19.13 -10.36 10.64
CA ILE A 434 -19.70 -11.25 9.61
C ILE A 434 -20.12 -12.57 10.26
N ARG A 435 -19.22 -13.24 10.99
CA ARG A 435 -19.53 -14.51 11.68
C ARG A 435 -20.69 -14.35 12.67
N ARG A 436 -20.72 -13.25 13.43
CA ARG A 436 -21.84 -12.95 14.35
C ARG A 436 -23.16 -12.77 13.59
N GLN A 437 -23.15 -12.01 12.49
CA GLN A 437 -24.34 -11.77 11.68
C GLN A 437 -24.85 -13.08 11.04
N TRP A 438 -23.96 -13.95 10.60
CA TRP A 438 -24.31 -15.28 10.08
C TRP A 438 -24.99 -16.13 11.15
N TRP A 439 -24.46 -16.16 12.38
CA TRP A 439 -25.09 -16.86 13.50
C TRP A 439 -26.49 -16.33 13.82
N LEU A 440 -26.64 -15.01 13.90
CA LEU A 440 -27.94 -14.37 14.12
C LEU A 440 -28.94 -14.72 13.02
N SER A 441 -28.49 -14.70 11.77
CA SER A 441 -29.31 -15.02 10.60
C SER A 441 -29.72 -16.50 10.57
N LEU A 442 -28.81 -17.40 10.95
CA LEU A 442 -29.10 -18.83 11.07
C LEU A 442 -30.15 -19.10 12.16
N ILE A 443 -30.01 -18.48 13.33
CA ILE A 443 -30.97 -18.60 14.43
C ILE A 443 -32.33 -18.03 14.00
N ALA A 444 -32.35 -16.82 13.42
CA ALA A 444 -33.59 -16.18 12.96
C ALA A 444 -34.29 -17.01 11.88
N GLY A 445 -33.55 -17.54 10.90
CA GLY A 445 -34.08 -18.43 9.86
C GLY A 445 -34.66 -19.72 10.44
N THR A 446 -33.97 -20.33 11.41
CA THR A 446 -34.45 -21.52 12.11
C THR A 446 -35.75 -21.23 12.87
N LEU A 447 -35.80 -20.13 13.63
CA LEU A 447 -37.00 -19.70 14.34
C LEU A 447 -38.17 -19.39 13.40
N LEU A 448 -37.89 -18.77 12.24
CA LEU A 448 -38.89 -18.48 11.22
C LEU A 448 -39.50 -19.77 10.66
N ILE A 449 -38.67 -20.78 10.34
CA ILE A 449 -39.13 -22.10 9.86
C ILE A 449 -39.96 -22.80 10.94
N VAL A 450 -39.49 -22.84 12.18
CA VAL A 450 -40.23 -23.46 13.30
C VAL A 450 -41.58 -22.77 13.51
N SER A 451 -41.60 -21.43 13.51
CA SER A 451 -42.83 -20.64 13.64
C SER A 451 -43.82 -20.90 12.51
N PHE A 452 -43.34 -21.03 11.28
CA PHE A 452 -44.15 -21.37 10.12
C PHE A 452 -44.78 -22.77 10.25
N VAL A 453 -43.98 -23.78 10.61
CA VAL A 453 -44.45 -25.17 10.81
C VAL A 453 -45.49 -25.23 11.94
N LEU A 454 -45.24 -24.57 13.07
CA LEU A 454 -46.18 -24.50 14.19
C LEU A 454 -47.48 -23.80 13.77
N SER A 455 -47.37 -22.68 13.05
CA SER A 455 -48.52 -21.91 12.58
C SER A 455 -49.38 -22.69 11.59
N ILE A 456 -48.78 -23.39 10.63
CA ILE A 456 -49.49 -24.32 9.75
C ILE A 456 -50.16 -25.42 10.55
N SER A 457 -49.44 -26.06 11.48
CA SER A 457 -49.97 -27.15 12.30
C SER A 457 -51.19 -26.71 13.12
N LEU A 458 -51.15 -25.52 13.72
CA LEU A 458 -52.26 -24.92 14.46
C LEU A 458 -53.45 -24.59 13.56
N VAL A 459 -53.23 -24.07 12.35
CA VAL A 459 -54.29 -23.77 11.38
C VAL A 459 -54.95 -25.03 10.85
N LEU A 460 -54.17 -26.10 10.61
CA LEU A 460 -54.68 -27.40 10.16
C LEU A 460 -55.39 -28.19 11.27
N GLY A 461 -54.97 -28.03 12.53
CA GLY A 461 -55.54 -28.71 13.69
C GLY A 461 -56.86 -28.14 14.22
N ARG A 462 -57.29 -26.96 13.75
CA ARG A 462 -58.61 -26.40 14.10
C ARG A 462 -59.72 -27.18 13.39
N ARG A 463 -60.66 -27.76 14.15
CA ARG A 463 -61.89 -28.36 13.59
C ARG A 463 -62.71 -27.28 12.89
N GLU A 464 -63.17 -27.58 11.68
CA GLU A 464 -64.13 -26.74 10.96
C GLU A 464 -65.43 -26.74 11.75
N GLY A 465 -65.78 -25.59 12.33
CA GLY A 465 -67.03 -25.35 13.06
C GLY A 465 -68.04 -24.67 12.16
#